data_AF-A0A812NC78-F1
#
_entry.id   AF-A0A812NC78-F1
#
_cell.length_a   1.000
_cell.length_b   1.000
_cell.length_c   1.000
_cell.angle_alpha   90.00
_cell.angle_beta   90.00
_cell.angle_gamma   90.00
#
_symmetry.space_group_name_H-M   'P 1'
#
loop_
_entity.id
_entity.type
_entity.pdbx_description
1 polymer ?
#
loop_
_entity_poly.entity_id
_entity_poly.type
_entity_poly.pdbx_seq_one_letter_code
_entity_poly.pdbx_strand_id
1 'polypeptide(L)' 'MNARILLQDAREEAISRMEDEAAKLGANAVISLRLSSTNIAATTSEVMVYGTAVVVE' A
#
# COMPACT_ATOMS: atom_id res chain seq x y z
N MET A 1 -22.68 2.17 -5.29
CA MET A 1 -21.31 1.68 -5.03
C MET A 1 -20.67 2.68 -4.08
N ASN A 2 -20.45 2.32 -2.81
CA ASN A 2 -20.04 3.28 -1.78
C ASN A 2 -18.53 3.54 -1.89
N ALA A 3 -18.12 4.80 -2.06
CA ALA A 3 -16.73 5.22 -2.23
C ALA A 3 -15.78 4.72 -1.11
N ARG A 4 -16.31 4.49 0.10
CA ARG A 4 -15.57 3.92 1.23
C ARG A 4 -15.04 2.52 0.95
N ILE A 5 -15.83 1.67 0.27
CA ILE A 5 -15.44 0.28 -0.03
C ILE A 5 -14.30 0.28 -1.05
N LEU A 6 -14.41 1.10 -2.10
CA LEU A 6 -13.38 1.21 -3.13
C LEU A 6 -12.02 1.67 -2.59
N LEU A 7 -12.02 2.64 -1.65
CA LEU A 7 -10.77 3.11 -1.03
C LEU A 7 -10.13 2.04 -0.14
N GLN A 8 -10.94 1.18 0.48
CA GLN A 8 -10.44 0.06 1.27
C GLN A 8 -9.82 -1.00 0.36
N ASP A 9 -10.53 -1.40 -0.71
CA ASP A 9 -10.02 -2.37 -1.69
C ASP A 9 -8.71 -1.88 -2.33
N ALA A 10 -8.65 -0.61 -2.73
CA ALA A 10 -7.44 -0.02 -3.30
C ALA A 10 -6.26 0.02 -2.32
N ARG A 11 -6.53 0.15 -1.02
CA ARG A 11 -5.49 0.08 0.02
C ARG A 11 -4.96 -1.33 0.16
N GLU A 12 -5.82 -2.32 0.22
CA GLU A 12 -5.44 -3.73 0.33
C GLU A 12 -4.62 -4.15 -0.89
N GLU A 13 -5.03 -3.74 -2.09
CA GLU A 13 -4.27 -3.99 -3.32
C GLU A 13 -2.89 -3.30 -3.32
N ALA A 14 -2.80 -2.05 -2.88
CA ALA A 14 -1.52 -1.34 -2.81
C ALA A 14 -0.54 -1.96 -1.80
N ILE A 15 -1.05 -2.46 -0.66
CA ILE A 15 -0.24 -3.20 0.33
C ILE A 15 0.27 -4.50 -0.28
N SER A 16 -0.62 -5.31 -0.87
CA SER A 16 -0.25 -6.59 -1.47
C SER A 16 0.82 -6.42 -2.55
N ARG A 17 0.70 -5.42 -3.43
CA ARG A 17 1.73 -5.11 -4.44
C ARG A 17 3.07 -4.73 -3.81
N MET A 18 3.08 -3.95 -2.72
CA MET A 18 4.32 -3.58 -2.02
C MET A 18 4.97 -4.80 -1.36
N GLU A 19 4.18 -5.68 -0.75
CA GLU A 19 4.66 -6.93 -0.15
C GLU A 19 5.25 -7.88 -1.19
N ASP A 20 4.61 -8.02 -2.35
CA ASP A 20 5.13 -8.82 -3.46
C ASP A 20 6.48 -8.30 -3.97
N GLU A 21 6.64 -6.98 -4.09
CA GLU A 21 7.92 -6.37 -4.47
C GLU A 21 8.98 -6.57 -3.38
N ALA A 22 8.63 -6.43 -2.10
CA ALA A 22 9.56 -6.70 -1.00
C ALA A 22 10.00 -8.18 -0.98
N ALA A 23 9.08 -9.12 -1.22
CA ALA A 23 9.37 -10.54 -1.29
C ALA A 23 10.30 -10.89 -2.47
N LYS A 24 10.12 -10.25 -3.65
CA LYS A 24 11.03 -10.41 -4.80
C LYS A 24 12.45 -9.94 -4.49
N LEU A 25 12.62 -9.01 -3.56
CA LEU A 25 13.92 -8.55 -3.05
C LEU A 25 14.52 -9.47 -1.97
N GLY A 26 13.81 -10.54 -1.58
CA GLY A 26 14.22 -11.47 -0.53
C GLY A 26 13.99 -10.98 0.89
N ALA A 27 13.21 -9.90 1.07
CA ALA A 27 12.87 -9.39 2.39
C ALA A 27 11.84 -10.29 3.10
N ASN A 28 11.93 -10.38 4.43
CA ASN A 28 10.96 -11.05 5.29
C ASN A 28 10.08 -10.06 6.09
N ALA A 29 10.37 -8.76 6.00
CA ALA A 29 9.59 -7.70 6.61
C ALA A 29 9.68 -6.39 5.82
N VAL A 30 8.67 -5.53 6.00
CA VAL A 30 8.69 -4.12 5.56
C VAL A 30 8.55 -3.22 6.78
N ILE A 31 9.56 -2.39 7.04
CA ILE A 31 9.57 -1.45 8.17
C ILE A 31 9.33 -0.02 7.71
N SER A 32 9.03 0.86 8.66
CA SER A 32 8.72 2.28 8.37
C SER A 32 7.60 2.46 7.33
N LEU A 33 6.62 1.55 7.36
CA LEU A 33 5.46 1.57 6.48
C LEU A 33 4.68 2.88 6.63
N ARG A 34 4.41 3.53 5.49
CA ARG A 34 3.50 4.66 5.40
C ARG A 34 2.41 4.38 4.38
N LEU A 35 1.19 4.68 4.79
CA LEU A 35 0.02 4.71 3.93
C LEU A 35 -0.48 6.15 3.87
N SER A 36 -0.63 6.66 2.65
CA SER A 36 -1.19 7.98 2.38
C SER A 36 -2.35 7.83 1.40
N SER A 37 -3.37 8.66 1.57
CA SER A 37 -4.45 8.78 0.60
C SER A 37 -4.77 10.25 0.39
N THR A 38 -4.94 10.68 -0.84
CA THR A 38 -5.24 12.07 -1.19
C THR A 38 -6.37 12.11 -2.20
N ASN A 39 -7.36 12.98 -1.98
CA ASN A 39 -8.43 13.18 -2.96
C ASN A 39 -7.87 14.03 -4.10
N ILE A 40 -7.80 13.44 -5.29
CA ILE A 40 -7.33 14.13 -6.51
C ILE A 40 -8.50 14.89 -7.17
N ALA A 41 -9.72 14.35 -7.07
CA ALA A 41 -10.95 14.95 -7.57
C ALA A 41 -12.15 14.58 -6.69
N ALA A 42 -13.31 15.16 -6.97
CA ALA A 42 -14.55 14.92 -6.21
C ALA A 42 -14.94 13.42 -6.11
N THR A 43 -14.51 12.61 -7.07
CA THR A 43 -14.81 11.17 -7.14
C THR A 43 -13.56 10.29 -7.27
N THR A 44 -12.36 10.86 -7.08
CA THR A 44 -11.10 10.14 -7.33
C THR A 44 -10.14 10.40 -6.19
N SER A 45 -9.61 9.31 -5.63
CA SER A 45 -8.62 9.33 -4.57
C SER A 45 -7.40 8.52 -4.98
N GLU A 46 -6.23 9.03 -4.65
CA GLU A 46 -4.97 8.30 -4.70
C GLU A 46 -4.78 7.49 -3.43
N VAL A 47 -4.16 6.32 -3.55
CA VAL A 47 -3.63 5.55 -2.43
C VAL A 47 -2.17 5.26 -2.71
N MET A 48 -1.30 5.61 -1.77
CA MET A 48 0.13 5.35 -1.83
C MET A 48 0.57 4.56 -0.60
N VAL A 49 1.33 3.51 -0.82
CA VAL A 49 1.89 2.64 0.22
C VAL A 49 3.37 2.45 -0.06
N TYR A 50 4.23 2.66 0.95
CA TYR A 50 5.67 2.48 0.82
C TYR A 50 6.32 2.22 2.18
N GLY A 51 7.50 1.61 2.16
CA GLY A 51 8.31 1.31 3.33
C GLY A 51 9.69 0.80 2.92
N THR A 52 10.44 0.26 3.88
CA THR A 52 11.78 -0.31 3.65
C THR A 52 11.72 -1.83 3.77
N ALA A 53 12.02 -2.53 2.68
CA ALA A 53 12.17 -3.98 2.67
C ALA A 53 13.45 -4.38 3.43
N VAL A 54 13.32 -5.26 4.42
CA VAL A 54 14.42 -5.70 5.29
C VAL A 54 14.38 -7.21 5.52
N VAL A 55 15.55 -7.77 5.86
CA VAL A 55 15.67 -9.11 6.44
C VAL A 55 16.00 -8.94 7.92
N VAL A 56 15.17 -9.49 8.80
CA VAL A 56 15.40 -9.52 10.25
C VAL A 56 15.70 -10.95 10.73
N GLU A 57 16.49 -11.05 11.80
CA GLU A 57 16.97 -12.29 12.43
C GLU A 57 16.43 -12.43 13.87
#